data_AF-A0A0R2ANY5-F1
#
_entry.id   AF-A0A0R2ANY5-F1
#
_cell.length_a   1.000
_cell.length_b   1.000
_cell.length_c   1.000
_cell.angle_alpha   90.00
_cell.angle_beta   90.00
_cell.angle_gamma   90.00
#
_symmetry.space_group_name_H-M   'P 1'
#
loop_
_entity.id
_entity.type
_entity.pdbx_description
1 polymer ?
#
loop_
_entity_poly.entity_id
_entity_poly.type
_entity_poly.pdbx_seq_one_letter_code
_entity_poly.pdbx_strand_id
1 'polypeptide(L)'
;MNLSGWKYEGRIISDTLQHQIMGVIKILNDPEKVRNRTWGGSLQKFIGNELGISDGQVRTIKRMMEEFDILKPGALNKRTIPDKSNLYSENGEVLIRLFESEELLKQKPSKDSYEQLEKIKEIYKLFYLKILVKYTIRDKDGNEFHPAIILLKALKKYDYLTYWEWYLLNTIITSDNDPEAEREFDKYLTNIRNRTLKVSDLKIIENVLSHSYILGNFAYVELIQIEGKKENMKITINEKNKQLINELLKEWGANDE
;
A
#
# COMPACT_ATOMS: atom_id res chain seq x y z
N MET A 1 9.88 19.36 18.25
CA MET A 1 9.38 19.40 16.86
C MET A 1 8.17 18.51 16.74
N ASN A 2 7.12 18.97 16.07
CA ASN A 2 5.94 18.14 15.80
C ASN A 2 6.14 17.39 14.48
N LEU A 3 5.82 16.10 14.47
CA LEU A 3 5.93 15.21 13.32
C LEU A 3 4.55 14.72 12.90
N SER A 4 4.34 14.59 11.60
CA SER A 4 3.10 14.12 10.99
C SER A 4 3.40 13.04 9.96
N GLY A 5 2.54 12.01 9.90
CA GLY A 5 2.56 11.07 8.78
C GLY A 5 1.88 11.64 7.53
N TRP A 6 2.18 11.09 6.36
CA TRP A 6 1.36 11.35 5.17
C TRP A 6 -0.06 10.84 5.35
N LYS A 7 -1.05 11.50 4.73
CA LYS A 7 -2.45 11.12 4.87
C LYS A 7 -2.80 9.93 3.97
N TYR A 8 -2.63 8.73 4.52
CA TYR A 8 -3.05 7.48 3.88
C TYR A 8 -4.22 6.84 4.63
N GLU A 9 -5.33 6.62 3.93
CA GLU A 9 -6.57 6.10 4.52
C GLU A 9 -6.79 4.61 4.25
N GLY A 10 -5.87 3.93 3.55
CA GLY A 10 -5.95 2.50 3.28
C GLY A 10 -5.51 1.62 4.47
N ARG A 11 -5.09 0.39 4.18
CA ARG A 11 -4.62 -0.60 5.16
C ARG A 11 -3.34 -1.28 4.68
N ILE A 12 -2.71 -2.03 5.58
CA ILE A 12 -1.58 -2.91 5.24
C ILE A 12 -2.08 -4.06 4.38
N ILE A 13 -1.43 -4.26 3.23
CA ILE A 13 -1.55 -5.45 2.39
C ILE A 13 -0.99 -6.63 3.17
N SER A 14 -1.83 -7.65 3.32
CA SER A 14 -1.56 -8.85 4.09
C SER A 14 -2.42 -9.98 3.54
N ASP A 15 -2.07 -11.22 3.88
CA ASP A 15 -2.89 -12.38 3.53
C ASP A 15 -4.34 -12.18 4.00
N THR A 16 -4.56 -11.63 5.20
CA THR A 16 -5.91 -11.35 5.70
C THR A 16 -6.66 -10.36 4.80
N LEU A 17 -6.04 -9.24 4.42
CA LEU A 17 -6.69 -8.27 3.52
C LEU A 17 -7.00 -8.92 2.16
N GLN A 18 -6.08 -9.73 1.65
CA GLN A 18 -6.25 -10.39 0.38
C GLN A 18 -7.41 -11.40 0.40
N HIS A 19 -7.52 -12.22 1.44
CA HIS A 19 -8.67 -13.10 1.63
C HIS A 19 -9.98 -12.31 1.76
N GLN A 20 -9.95 -11.13 2.40
CA GLN A 20 -11.11 -10.25 2.47
C GLN A 20 -11.50 -9.69 1.08
N ILE A 21 -10.53 -9.26 0.27
CA ILE A 21 -10.76 -8.82 -1.11
C ILE A 21 -11.39 -9.97 -1.93
N MET A 22 -10.83 -11.17 -1.84
CA MET A 22 -11.38 -12.36 -2.49
C MET A 22 -12.82 -12.65 -2.06
N GLY A 23 -13.09 -12.56 -0.75
CA GLY A 23 -14.43 -12.74 -0.19
C GLY A 23 -15.44 -11.72 -0.73
N VAL A 24 -15.04 -10.45 -0.82
CA VAL A 24 -15.86 -9.39 -1.45
C VAL A 24 -16.14 -9.73 -2.92
N ILE A 25 -15.12 -10.10 -3.70
CA ILE A 25 -15.24 -10.44 -5.12
C ILE A 25 -16.18 -11.63 -5.33
N LYS A 26 -16.06 -12.68 -4.50
CA LYS A 26 -16.96 -13.84 -4.53
C LYS A 26 -18.41 -13.45 -4.35
N ILE A 27 -18.68 -12.60 -3.36
CA ILE A 27 -20.04 -12.11 -3.11
C ILE A 27 -20.53 -11.27 -4.28
N LEU A 28 -19.71 -10.36 -4.81
CA LEU A 28 -20.07 -9.52 -5.95
C LEU A 28 -20.34 -10.32 -7.23
N ASN A 29 -19.67 -11.46 -7.39
CA ASN A 29 -19.81 -12.36 -8.54
C ASN A 29 -20.95 -13.37 -8.40
N ASP A 30 -21.64 -13.42 -7.26
CA ASP A 30 -22.75 -14.33 -6.99
C ASP A 30 -24.08 -13.59 -7.18
N PRO A 31 -24.86 -13.88 -8.25
CA PRO A 31 -26.11 -13.20 -8.54
C PRO A 31 -27.14 -13.29 -7.41
N GLU A 32 -27.19 -14.41 -6.69
CA GLU A 32 -28.13 -14.60 -5.57
C GLU A 32 -27.73 -13.76 -4.36
N LYS A 33 -26.42 -13.62 -4.13
CA LYS A 33 -25.89 -12.78 -3.03
C LYS A 33 -25.99 -11.28 -3.32
N VAL A 34 -26.02 -10.83 -4.58
CA VAL A 34 -26.20 -9.39 -4.90
C VAL A 34 -27.63 -8.99 -5.22
N ARG A 35 -28.51 -9.94 -5.54
CA ARG A 35 -29.91 -9.65 -5.92
C ARG A 35 -30.61 -8.78 -4.88
N ASN A 36 -31.24 -7.69 -5.33
CA ASN A 36 -31.97 -6.71 -4.52
C ASN A 36 -31.14 -6.04 -3.42
N ARG A 37 -29.80 -6.09 -3.50
CA ARG A 37 -28.91 -5.39 -2.58
C ARG A 37 -28.20 -4.25 -3.30
N THR A 38 -27.95 -3.17 -2.57
CA THR A 38 -27.29 -1.97 -3.09
C THR A 38 -26.02 -1.69 -2.31
N TRP A 39 -25.02 -1.14 -2.99
CA TRP A 39 -23.83 -0.61 -2.31
C TRP A 39 -24.20 0.64 -1.51
N GLY A 40 -23.59 0.86 -0.35
CA GLY A 40 -24.01 1.91 0.59
C GLY A 40 -25.25 1.55 1.43
N GLY A 41 -25.80 0.35 1.25
CA GLY A 41 -26.97 -0.16 1.98
C GLY A 41 -26.79 -1.62 2.40
N SER A 42 -27.78 -2.46 2.09
CA SER A 42 -27.85 -3.85 2.57
C SER A 42 -26.69 -4.74 2.11
N LEU A 43 -26.04 -4.44 0.98
CA LEU A 43 -24.93 -5.26 0.49
C LEU A 43 -23.68 -5.13 1.37
N GLN A 44 -23.37 -3.92 1.83
CA GLN A 44 -22.18 -3.70 2.67
C GLN A 44 -22.30 -4.42 4.01
N LYS A 45 -23.48 -4.33 4.63
CA LYS A 45 -23.79 -5.06 5.86
C LYS A 45 -23.76 -6.56 5.66
N PHE A 46 -24.28 -7.05 4.53
CA PHE A 46 -24.24 -8.47 4.19
C PHE A 46 -22.81 -8.97 4.02
N ILE A 47 -21.97 -8.26 3.25
CA ILE A 47 -20.54 -8.57 3.10
C ILE A 47 -19.84 -8.54 4.45
N GLY A 48 -20.10 -7.53 5.28
CA GLY A 48 -19.53 -7.41 6.62
C GLY A 48 -19.82 -8.64 7.48
N ASN A 49 -21.08 -9.09 7.49
CA ASN A 49 -21.49 -10.30 8.21
C ASN A 49 -20.82 -11.57 7.66
N GLU A 50 -20.79 -11.76 6.34
CA GLU A 50 -20.18 -12.95 5.70
C GLU A 50 -18.67 -13.05 5.98
N LEU A 51 -18.00 -11.90 6.07
CA LEU A 51 -16.54 -11.83 6.26
C LEU A 51 -16.13 -11.59 7.72
N GLY A 52 -17.08 -11.44 8.65
CA GLY A 52 -16.81 -11.17 10.06
C GLY A 52 -16.12 -9.82 10.31
N ILE A 53 -16.46 -8.79 9.52
CA ILE A 53 -15.89 -7.44 9.61
C ILE A 53 -16.99 -6.37 9.63
N SER A 54 -16.64 -5.17 10.08
CA SER A 54 -17.57 -4.04 10.09
C SER A 54 -17.83 -3.46 8.69
N ASP A 55 -18.99 -2.84 8.51
CA ASP A 55 -19.36 -2.08 7.30
C ASP A 55 -18.33 -1.01 6.94
N GLY A 56 -17.70 -0.40 7.95
CA GLY A 56 -16.59 0.54 7.77
C GLY A 56 -15.40 -0.10 7.08
N GLN A 57 -15.02 -1.32 7.48
CA GLN A 57 -13.93 -2.05 6.85
C GLN A 57 -14.27 -2.47 5.42
N VAL A 58 -15.53 -2.84 5.14
CA VAL A 58 -15.99 -3.13 3.77
C VAL A 58 -15.82 -1.91 2.87
N ARG A 59 -16.16 -0.70 3.36
CA ARG A 59 -15.93 0.55 2.63
C ARG A 59 -14.45 0.80 2.35
N THR A 60 -13.59 0.58 3.34
CA THR A 60 -12.14 0.71 3.17
C THR A 60 -11.62 -0.29 2.15
N ILE A 61 -12.04 -1.56 2.19
CA ILE A 61 -11.63 -2.59 1.23
C ILE A 61 -12.05 -2.20 -0.19
N LYS A 62 -13.30 -1.75 -0.39
CA LYS A 62 -13.75 -1.27 -1.71
C LYS A 62 -12.91 -0.12 -2.24
N ARG A 63 -12.59 0.87 -1.38
CA ARG A 63 -11.71 1.96 -1.80
C ARG A 63 -10.34 1.44 -2.19
N MET A 64 -9.75 0.54 -1.39
CA MET A 64 -8.48 -0.08 -1.73
C MET A 64 -8.55 -0.87 -3.04
N MET A 65 -9.67 -1.56 -3.32
CA MET A 65 -9.86 -2.25 -4.59
C MET A 65 -9.95 -1.28 -5.77
N GLU A 66 -10.44 -0.05 -5.60
CA GLU A 66 -10.38 0.99 -6.64
C GLU A 66 -8.97 1.58 -6.77
N GLU A 67 -8.31 1.90 -5.65
CA GLU A 67 -6.93 2.40 -5.62
C GLU A 67 -5.94 1.37 -6.19
N PHE A 68 -6.22 0.08 -6.02
CA PHE A 68 -5.41 -1.02 -6.55
C PHE A 68 -5.83 -1.47 -7.94
N ASP A 69 -6.65 -0.68 -8.64
CA ASP A 69 -7.10 -0.98 -10.00
C ASP A 69 -7.63 -2.43 -10.13
N ILE A 70 -8.41 -2.86 -9.14
CA ILE A 70 -9.18 -4.11 -9.17
C ILE A 70 -10.61 -3.80 -9.62
N LEU A 71 -11.21 -2.76 -9.03
CA LEU A 71 -12.50 -2.23 -9.41
C LEU A 71 -12.34 -0.97 -10.25
N LYS A 72 -13.23 -0.79 -11.23
CA LYS A 72 -13.34 0.50 -11.92
C LYS A 72 -13.80 1.57 -10.93
N PRO A 73 -13.17 2.76 -10.91
CA PRO A 73 -13.56 3.84 -10.00
C PRO A 73 -15.06 4.16 -10.10
N GLY A 74 -15.74 4.13 -8.96
CA GLY A 74 -17.17 4.44 -8.87
C GLY A 74 -18.11 3.36 -9.41
N ALA A 75 -17.60 2.19 -9.83
CA ALA A 75 -18.44 1.11 -10.38
C ALA A 75 -19.57 0.68 -9.42
N LEU A 76 -19.26 0.66 -8.12
CA LEU A 76 -20.20 0.31 -7.06
C LEU A 76 -21.00 1.52 -6.53
N ASN A 77 -20.85 2.73 -7.06
CA ASN A 77 -21.67 3.87 -6.61
C ASN A 77 -23.10 3.86 -7.21
N LYS A 78 -23.41 2.86 -8.04
CA LYS A 78 -24.70 2.68 -8.70
C LYS A 78 -25.72 2.03 -7.76
N ARG A 79 -27.01 2.29 -8.01
CA ARG A 79 -28.13 1.65 -7.27
C ARG A 79 -28.16 0.12 -7.46
N THR A 80 -27.65 -0.37 -8.58
CA THR A 80 -27.57 -1.80 -8.90
C THR A 80 -26.11 -2.18 -9.10
N ILE A 81 -25.77 -3.41 -8.70
CA ILE A 81 -24.44 -3.95 -8.95
C ILE A 81 -24.29 -4.19 -10.45
N PRO A 82 -23.27 -3.60 -11.11
CA PRO A 82 -23.05 -3.78 -12.54
C PRO A 82 -22.61 -5.22 -12.83
N ASP A 83 -22.68 -5.60 -14.10
CA ASP A 83 -22.07 -6.83 -14.60
C ASP A 83 -20.55 -6.78 -14.50
N LYS A 84 -19.91 -7.96 -14.59
CA LYS A 84 -18.46 -8.11 -14.38
C LYS A 84 -17.63 -7.16 -15.25
N SER A 85 -18.00 -7.00 -16.52
CA SER A 85 -17.31 -6.15 -17.50
C SER A 85 -17.31 -4.66 -17.12
N ASN A 86 -18.32 -4.20 -16.38
CA ASN A 86 -18.44 -2.83 -15.89
C ASN A 86 -18.02 -2.66 -14.42
N LEU A 87 -17.70 -3.76 -13.74
CA LEU A 87 -17.29 -3.78 -12.35
C LEU A 87 -15.77 -3.75 -12.19
N TYR A 88 -15.08 -4.65 -12.92
CA TYR A 88 -13.63 -4.85 -12.78
C TYR A 88 -12.85 -4.14 -13.89
N SER A 89 -11.63 -3.72 -13.58
CA SER A 89 -10.66 -3.29 -14.60
C SER A 89 -10.01 -4.52 -15.24
N GLU A 90 -9.23 -4.30 -16.32
CA GLU A 90 -8.46 -5.38 -16.95
C GLU A 90 -7.45 -6.01 -15.97
N ASN A 91 -6.76 -5.19 -15.16
CA ASN A 91 -5.85 -5.66 -14.13
C ASN A 91 -6.59 -6.44 -13.03
N GLY A 92 -7.79 -5.98 -12.64
CA GLY A 92 -8.66 -6.68 -11.70
C GLY A 92 -9.09 -8.06 -12.20
N GLU A 93 -9.45 -8.19 -13.47
CA GLU A 93 -9.81 -9.48 -14.06
C GLU A 93 -8.65 -10.49 -14.01
N VAL A 94 -7.42 -10.06 -14.25
CA VAL A 94 -6.22 -10.90 -14.11
C VAL A 94 -6.05 -11.37 -12.66
N LEU A 95 -6.19 -10.45 -11.70
CA LEU A 95 -6.06 -10.79 -10.28
C LEU A 95 -7.14 -11.78 -9.82
N ILE A 96 -8.38 -11.62 -10.32
CA ILE A 96 -9.49 -12.54 -10.02
C ILE A 96 -9.19 -13.96 -10.52
N ARG A 97 -8.67 -14.10 -11.74
CA ARG A 97 -8.27 -15.42 -12.27
C ARG A 97 -7.15 -16.07 -11.45
N LEU A 98 -6.23 -15.26 -10.93
CA LEU A 98 -5.19 -15.73 -10.02
C LEU A 98 -5.77 -16.21 -8.69
N PHE A 99 -6.74 -15.49 -8.12
CA PHE A 99 -7.48 -15.92 -6.93
C PHE A 99 -8.21 -17.25 -7.16
N GLU A 100 -8.92 -17.39 -8.28
CA GLU A 100 -9.60 -18.64 -8.64
C GLU A 100 -8.61 -19.80 -8.78
N SER A 101 -7.45 -19.56 -9.39
CA SER A 101 -6.37 -20.55 -9.51
C SER A 101 -5.80 -20.95 -8.15
N GLU A 102 -5.56 -19.98 -7.26
CA GLU A 102 -5.08 -20.21 -5.90
C GLU A 102 -6.03 -21.12 -5.11
N GLU A 103 -7.34 -20.87 -5.21
CA GLU A 103 -8.35 -21.68 -4.52
C GLU A 103 -8.44 -23.11 -5.03
N LEU A 104 -8.35 -23.31 -6.35
CA LEU A 104 -8.34 -24.64 -6.95
C LEU A 104 -7.12 -25.45 -6.48
N LEU A 105 -5.95 -24.81 -6.38
CA LEU A 105 -4.73 -25.46 -5.89
C LEU A 105 -4.82 -25.81 -4.39
N LYS A 106 -5.41 -24.93 -3.57
CA LYS A 106 -5.63 -25.21 -2.14
C LYS A 106 -6.56 -26.41 -1.90
N GLN A 107 -7.48 -26.71 -2.83
CA GLN A 107 -8.40 -27.85 -2.72
C GLN A 107 -7.75 -29.20 -3.04
N LYS A 108 -6.61 -29.22 -3.76
CA LYS A 108 -5.90 -30.45 -4.18
C LYS A 108 -4.42 -30.36 -3.83
N PRO A 109 -4.07 -30.43 -2.53
CA PRO A 109 -2.70 -30.22 -2.09
C PRO A 109 -1.77 -31.34 -2.61
N SER A 110 -0.69 -30.93 -3.27
CA SER A 110 0.43 -31.73 -3.73
C SER A 110 1.73 -30.94 -3.56
N LYS A 111 2.90 -31.60 -3.72
CA LYS A 111 4.18 -30.87 -3.71
C LYS A 111 4.19 -29.77 -4.79
N ASP A 112 3.74 -30.11 -5.99
CA ASP A 112 3.66 -29.19 -7.12
C ASP A 112 2.71 -28.02 -6.84
N SER A 113 1.58 -28.26 -6.13
CA SER A 113 0.65 -27.19 -5.78
C SER A 113 1.27 -26.19 -4.80
N TYR A 114 2.12 -26.63 -3.86
CA TYR A 114 2.81 -25.71 -2.95
C TYR A 114 3.77 -24.78 -3.71
N GLU A 115 4.56 -25.33 -4.63
CA GLU A 115 5.47 -24.50 -5.46
C GLU A 115 4.69 -23.51 -6.35
N GLN A 116 3.53 -23.93 -6.88
CA GLN A 116 2.66 -23.04 -7.65
C GLN A 116 2.02 -21.95 -6.79
N LEU A 117 1.62 -22.25 -5.55
CA LEU A 117 1.10 -21.26 -4.61
C LEU A 117 2.14 -20.19 -4.25
N GLU A 118 3.41 -20.57 -4.07
CA GLU A 118 4.48 -19.60 -3.86
C GLU A 118 4.69 -18.70 -5.08
N LYS A 119 4.63 -19.25 -6.30
CA LYS A 119 4.68 -18.44 -7.54
C LYS A 119 3.51 -17.46 -7.65
N ILE A 120 2.31 -17.88 -7.26
CA ILE A 120 1.14 -17.02 -7.24
C ILE A 120 1.33 -15.85 -6.25
N LYS A 121 1.92 -16.09 -5.07
CA LYS A 121 2.27 -15.03 -4.12
C LYS A 121 3.24 -14.01 -4.70
N GLU A 122 4.24 -14.46 -5.44
CA GLU A 122 5.16 -13.55 -6.14
C GLU A 122 4.43 -12.69 -7.18
N ILE A 123 3.47 -13.26 -7.91
CA ILE A 123 2.64 -12.50 -8.85
C ILE A 123 1.79 -11.44 -8.12
N TYR A 124 1.25 -11.75 -6.93
CA TYR A 124 0.54 -10.74 -6.13
C TYR A 124 1.46 -9.59 -5.72
N LYS A 125 2.68 -9.89 -5.26
CA LYS A 125 3.67 -8.85 -4.93
C LYS A 125 3.94 -7.95 -6.14
N LEU A 126 4.17 -8.54 -7.32
CA LEU A 126 4.39 -7.79 -8.56
C LEU A 126 3.19 -6.92 -8.97
N PHE A 127 1.96 -7.45 -8.81
CA PHE A 127 0.74 -6.71 -9.06
C PHE A 127 0.67 -5.45 -8.20
N TYR A 128 0.82 -5.59 -6.88
CA TYR A 128 0.78 -4.46 -5.96
C TYR A 128 1.98 -3.53 -6.11
N LEU A 129 3.16 -4.05 -6.46
CA LEU A 129 4.36 -3.24 -6.70
C LEU A 129 4.12 -2.19 -7.78
N LYS A 130 3.59 -2.61 -8.93
CA LYS A 130 3.28 -1.73 -10.06
C LYS A 130 2.35 -0.58 -9.66
N ILE A 131 1.41 -0.85 -8.76
CA ILE A 131 0.46 0.14 -8.26
C ILE A 131 1.13 1.07 -7.24
N LEU A 132 1.80 0.51 -6.22
CA LEU A 132 2.37 1.26 -5.11
C LEU A 132 3.46 2.24 -5.55
N VAL A 133 4.22 1.90 -6.60
CA VAL A 133 5.21 2.80 -7.19
C VAL A 133 4.56 4.05 -7.81
N LYS A 134 3.36 3.90 -8.37
CA LYS A 134 2.59 4.98 -9.02
C LYS A 134 1.56 5.63 -8.09
N TYR A 135 1.43 5.10 -6.88
CA TYR A 135 0.44 5.59 -5.93
C TYR A 135 0.82 6.99 -5.45
N THR A 136 -0.13 7.91 -5.48
CA THR A 136 0.06 9.28 -5.03
C THR A 136 -0.67 9.58 -3.73
N ILE A 137 -0.12 10.51 -2.95
CA ILE A 137 -0.82 11.17 -1.85
C ILE A 137 -0.98 12.63 -2.21
N ARG A 138 -2.12 13.20 -1.83
CA ARG A 138 -2.38 14.65 -1.94
C ARG A 138 -1.95 15.37 -0.68
N ASP A 139 -1.17 16.42 -0.83
CA ASP A 139 -0.86 17.36 0.24
C ASP A 139 -2.08 18.26 0.58
N LYS A 140 -1.87 19.25 1.45
CA LYS A 140 -2.93 20.19 1.87
C LYS A 140 -3.34 21.16 0.76
N ASP A 141 -2.45 21.41 -0.19
CA ASP A 141 -2.66 22.33 -1.32
C ASP A 141 -3.22 21.60 -2.55
N GLY A 142 -3.34 20.27 -2.47
CA GLY A 142 -3.89 19.41 -3.51
C GLY A 142 -2.85 18.85 -4.48
N ASN A 143 -1.56 19.10 -4.25
CA ASN A 143 -0.49 18.55 -5.07
C ASN A 143 -0.30 17.07 -4.77
N GLU A 144 -0.01 16.30 -5.81
CA GLU A 144 0.24 14.87 -5.72
C GLU A 144 1.74 14.60 -5.68
N PHE A 145 2.15 13.66 -4.83
CA PHE A 145 3.53 13.17 -4.73
C PHE A 145 3.56 11.66 -4.53
N HIS A 146 4.72 11.03 -4.75
CA HIS A 146 4.90 9.57 -4.79
C HIS A 146 5.67 9.04 -3.58
N PRO A 147 4.98 8.53 -2.54
CA PRO A 147 5.58 8.06 -1.30
C PRO A 147 6.69 7.01 -1.48
N ALA A 148 6.52 6.11 -2.46
CA ALA A 148 7.49 5.05 -2.73
C ALA A 148 8.81 5.64 -3.27
N ILE A 149 8.71 6.57 -4.22
CA ILE A 149 9.87 7.20 -4.86
C ILE A 149 10.63 8.04 -3.85
N ILE A 150 9.94 8.85 -3.04
CA ILE A 150 10.56 9.67 -1.99
C ILE A 150 11.32 8.80 -0.99
N LEU A 151 10.72 7.71 -0.51
CA LEU A 151 11.40 6.80 0.42
C LEU A 151 12.63 6.15 -0.22
N LEU A 152 12.51 5.65 -1.45
CA LEU A 152 13.62 4.99 -2.13
C LEU A 152 14.77 5.96 -2.43
N LYS A 153 14.49 7.22 -2.81
CA LYS A 153 15.51 8.28 -2.95
C LYS A 153 16.24 8.50 -1.61
N ALA A 154 15.49 8.64 -0.52
CA ALA A 154 16.08 8.85 0.80
C ALA A 154 16.95 7.66 1.23
N LEU A 155 16.48 6.41 1.03
CA LEU A 155 17.25 5.22 1.37
C LEU A 155 18.50 5.05 0.50
N LYS A 156 18.45 5.45 -0.77
CA LYS A 156 19.61 5.44 -1.66
C LYS A 156 20.68 6.45 -1.22
N LYS A 157 20.26 7.62 -0.73
CA LYS A 157 21.16 8.68 -0.23
C LYS A 157 21.72 8.38 1.16
N TYR A 158 20.94 7.72 2.02
CA TYR A 158 21.25 7.60 3.45
C TYR A 158 21.49 6.19 3.96
N ASP A 159 21.45 5.19 3.07
CA ASP A 159 21.50 3.74 3.29
C ASP A 159 20.34 3.16 4.12
N TYR A 160 19.91 3.89 5.14
CA TYR A 160 18.81 3.49 6.02
C TYR A 160 18.11 4.70 6.63
N LEU A 161 16.88 4.46 7.11
CA LEU A 161 16.15 5.37 8.00
C LEU A 161 15.72 4.64 9.27
N THR A 162 15.80 5.31 10.41
CA THR A 162 15.18 4.86 11.67
C THR A 162 13.69 5.24 11.73
N TYR A 163 12.99 4.79 12.77
CA TYR A 163 11.60 5.18 13.02
C TYR A 163 11.36 6.69 13.03
N TRP A 164 12.21 7.45 13.73
CA TRP A 164 12.06 8.89 13.82
C TRP A 164 12.43 9.60 12.52
N GLU A 165 13.45 9.10 11.82
CA GLU A 165 13.87 9.64 10.52
C GLU A 165 12.82 9.39 9.43
N TRP A 166 12.10 8.27 9.48
CA TRP A 166 10.97 8.02 8.57
C TRP A 166 9.79 8.96 8.85
N TYR A 167 9.43 9.21 10.12
CA TYR A 167 8.44 10.25 10.44
C TYR A 167 8.88 11.65 10.02
N LEU A 168 10.16 11.95 10.16
CA LEU A 168 10.73 13.22 9.73
C LEU A 168 10.59 13.40 8.22
N LEU A 169 10.89 12.36 7.43
CA LEU A 169 10.70 12.35 5.98
C LEU A 169 9.23 12.63 5.61
N ASN A 170 8.30 11.95 6.29
CA ASN A 170 6.86 12.11 6.07
C ASN A 170 6.35 13.52 6.42
N THR A 171 7.04 14.18 7.37
CA THR A 171 6.65 15.52 7.83
C THR A 171 7.13 16.60 6.88
N ILE A 172 8.34 16.45 6.33
CA ILE A 172 9.02 17.50 5.57
C ILE A 172 8.76 17.37 4.07
N ILE A 173 8.81 16.14 3.53
CA ILE A 173 8.67 15.94 2.08
C ILE A 173 7.20 15.69 1.74
N THR A 174 6.55 16.66 1.10
CA THR A 174 5.15 16.57 0.65
C THR A 174 4.99 16.87 -0.85
N SER A 175 6.07 16.75 -1.60
CA SER A 175 6.19 17.08 -3.03
C SER A 175 7.30 16.21 -3.63
N ASP A 176 7.16 15.85 -4.90
CA ASP A 176 8.24 15.15 -5.60
C ASP A 176 9.33 16.13 -6.04
N ASN A 177 10.60 15.74 -5.85
CA ASN A 177 11.77 16.48 -6.35
C ASN A 177 11.83 17.94 -5.90
N ASP A 178 11.54 18.19 -4.62
CA ASP A 178 11.59 19.52 -4.00
C ASP A 178 12.94 19.74 -3.30
N PRO A 179 13.86 20.54 -3.88
CA PRO A 179 15.19 20.71 -3.32
C PRO A 179 15.20 21.49 -1.99
N GLU A 180 14.18 22.31 -1.72
CA GLU A 180 14.08 23.04 -0.46
C GLU A 180 13.69 22.10 0.67
N ALA A 181 12.65 21.30 0.45
CA ALA A 181 12.22 20.27 1.39
C ALA A 181 13.31 19.21 1.61
N GLU A 182 14.01 18.78 0.55
CA GLU A 182 15.14 17.85 0.65
C GLU A 182 16.28 18.43 1.51
N ARG A 183 16.67 19.70 1.30
CA ARG A 183 17.69 20.36 2.14
C ARG A 183 17.26 20.49 3.61
N GLU A 184 15.98 20.77 3.86
CA GLU A 184 15.45 20.83 5.22
C GLU A 184 15.50 19.44 5.88
N PHE A 185 15.09 18.39 5.16
CA PHE A 185 15.16 17.02 5.65
C PHE A 185 16.59 16.61 5.97
N ASP A 186 17.54 16.88 5.07
CA ASP A 186 18.97 16.63 5.27
C ASP A 186 19.48 17.25 6.58
N LYS A 187 19.14 18.52 6.82
CA LYS A 187 19.53 19.26 8.04
C LYS A 187 19.01 18.56 9.30
N TYR A 188 17.73 18.18 9.33
CA TYR A 188 17.16 17.53 10.51
C TYR A 188 17.66 16.10 10.71
N LEU A 189 17.89 15.36 9.62
CA LEU A 189 18.50 14.04 9.66
C LEU A 189 19.90 14.11 10.29
N THR A 190 20.74 15.04 9.82
CA THR A 190 22.07 15.29 10.40
C THR A 190 21.97 15.67 11.87
N ASN A 191 21.01 16.52 12.25
CA ASN A 191 20.84 16.92 13.65
C ASN A 191 20.47 15.75 14.57
N ILE A 192 19.60 14.84 14.11
CA ILE A 192 19.25 13.62 14.86
C ILE A 192 20.48 12.70 14.98
N ARG A 193 21.18 12.44 13.87
CA ARG A 193 22.36 11.54 13.84
C ARG A 193 23.52 12.07 14.69
N ASN A 194 23.72 13.38 14.71
CA ASN A 194 24.73 14.06 15.54
C ASN A 194 24.25 14.32 16.98
N ARG A 195 23.03 13.90 17.34
CA ARG A 195 22.42 14.10 18.68
C ARG A 195 22.26 15.56 19.09
N THR A 196 22.30 16.50 18.15
CA THR A 196 22.00 17.91 18.40
C THR A 196 20.50 18.15 18.50
N LEU A 197 19.69 17.29 17.85
CA LEU A 197 18.26 17.15 18.08
C LEU A 197 18.00 15.82 18.78
N LYS A 198 17.43 15.85 19.99
CA LYS A 198 17.10 14.62 20.72
C LYS A 198 15.74 14.11 20.28
N VAL A 199 15.64 12.80 20.18
CA VAL A 199 14.37 12.10 19.91
C VAL A 199 13.28 12.43 20.94
N SER A 200 13.65 12.65 22.21
CA SER A 200 12.73 13.10 23.26
C SER A 200 12.01 14.42 22.96
N ASP A 201 12.59 15.22 22.05
CA ASP A 201 12.05 16.52 21.68
C ASP A 201 11.11 16.42 20.46
N LEU A 202 10.92 15.21 19.92
CA LEU A 202 10.05 14.91 18.80
C LEU A 202 8.69 14.42 19.31
N LYS A 203 7.61 14.91 18.72
CA LYS A 203 6.25 14.50 19.06
C LYS A 203 5.45 14.21 17.80
N ILE A 204 4.97 12.99 17.65
CA ILE A 204 4.07 12.63 16.57
C ILE A 204 2.66 13.15 16.92
N ILE A 205 2.09 13.97 16.06
CA ILE A 205 0.81 14.65 16.31
C ILE A 205 -0.32 14.19 15.39
N GLU A 206 0.00 13.68 14.20
CA GLU A 206 -1.01 13.33 13.17
C GLU A 206 -0.62 12.07 12.37
N ASN A 207 -1.63 11.39 11.83
CA ASN A 207 -1.49 10.28 10.86
C ASN A 207 -0.59 9.13 11.32
N VAL A 208 -0.61 8.82 12.62
CA VAL A 208 0.23 7.78 13.26
C VAL A 208 0.11 6.41 12.58
N LEU A 209 -1.10 6.02 12.17
CA LEU A 209 -1.33 4.71 11.54
C LEU A 209 -0.89 4.68 10.07
N SER A 210 -1.03 5.79 9.36
CA SER A 210 -0.68 5.91 7.94
C SER A 210 0.80 5.61 7.70
N HIS A 211 1.67 6.09 8.58
CA HIS A 211 3.11 5.77 8.59
C HIS A 211 3.37 4.26 8.58
N SER A 212 2.67 3.50 9.44
CA SER A 212 2.86 2.05 9.52
C SER A 212 2.24 1.32 8.35
N TYR A 213 1.15 1.85 7.79
CA TYR A 213 0.46 1.22 6.67
C TYR A 213 1.21 1.35 5.36
N ILE A 214 1.65 2.56 5.01
CA ILE A 214 2.47 2.81 3.82
C ILE A 214 3.75 1.97 3.88
N LEU A 215 4.45 2.05 5.00
CA LEU A 215 5.71 1.33 5.19
C LEU A 215 5.51 -0.20 5.11
N GLY A 216 4.44 -0.72 5.72
CA GLY A 216 4.06 -2.13 5.64
C GLY A 216 3.76 -2.58 4.20
N ASN A 217 3.10 -1.74 3.41
CA ASN A 217 2.82 -2.02 2.00
C ASN A 217 4.09 -2.10 1.17
N PHE A 218 5.05 -1.19 1.37
CA PHE A 218 6.34 -1.23 0.68
C PHE A 218 7.20 -2.43 1.06
N ALA A 219 7.13 -2.86 2.33
CA ALA A 219 7.78 -4.09 2.76
C ALA A 219 7.09 -5.33 2.16
N TYR A 220 5.76 -5.35 2.06
CA TYR A 220 5.00 -6.46 1.46
C TYR A 220 5.41 -6.71 0.00
N VAL A 221 5.58 -5.65 -0.79
CA VAL A 221 6.04 -5.73 -2.19
C VAL A 221 7.55 -5.75 -2.34
N GLU A 222 8.28 -5.92 -1.24
CA GLU A 222 9.73 -6.10 -1.22
C GLU A 222 10.54 -4.95 -1.83
N LEU A 223 10.02 -3.71 -1.79
CA LEU A 223 10.81 -2.51 -2.10
C LEU A 223 11.83 -2.21 -0.99
N ILE A 224 11.42 -2.47 0.25
CA ILE A 224 12.22 -2.20 1.45
C ILE A 224 12.26 -3.42 2.35
N GLN A 225 13.23 -3.43 3.25
CA GLN A 225 13.29 -4.33 4.39
C GLN A 225 13.15 -3.51 5.67
N ILE A 226 12.43 -4.06 6.64
CA ILE A 226 12.26 -3.46 7.98
C ILE A 226 12.83 -4.43 9.00
N GLU A 227 13.86 -3.99 9.72
CA GLU A 227 14.42 -4.70 10.86
C GLU A 227 13.95 -4.05 12.15
N GLY A 228 13.71 -4.84 13.20
CA GLY A 228 13.28 -4.33 14.49
C GLY A 228 11.87 -3.73 14.49
N LYS A 229 11.54 -2.99 15.56
CA LYS A 229 10.24 -2.32 15.76
C LYS A 229 10.44 -1.00 16.51
N LYS A 230 9.63 0.01 16.17
CA LYS A 230 9.64 1.35 16.79
C LYS A 230 11.07 1.90 16.91
N GLU A 231 11.55 2.23 18.10
CA GLU A 231 12.84 2.88 18.31
C GLU A 231 14.04 2.05 17.82
N ASN A 232 13.91 0.73 17.75
CA ASN A 232 14.93 -0.17 17.21
C ASN A 232 14.71 -0.48 15.72
N MET A 233 13.79 0.24 15.06
CA MET A 233 13.46 0.00 13.66
C MET A 233 14.54 0.56 12.75
N LYS A 234 14.93 -0.23 11.75
CA LYS A 234 15.80 0.18 10.65
C LYS A 234 15.13 -0.19 9.34
N ILE A 235 14.97 0.80 8.47
CA ILE A 235 14.40 0.65 7.13
C ILE A 235 15.55 0.72 6.14
N THR A 236 15.67 -0.25 5.25
CA THR A 236 16.67 -0.28 4.17
C THR A 236 16.02 -0.64 2.84
N ILE A 237 16.72 -0.39 1.74
CA ILE A 237 16.36 -1.00 0.45
C ILE A 237 16.43 -2.52 0.59
N ASN A 238 15.51 -3.23 -0.05
CA ASN A 238 15.62 -4.68 -0.18
C ASN A 238 16.63 -5.02 -1.29
N GLU A 239 17.78 -5.55 -0.90
CA GLU A 239 18.88 -5.84 -1.84
C GLU A 239 18.47 -6.85 -2.94
N LYS A 240 17.48 -7.71 -2.70
CA LYS A 240 16.96 -8.63 -3.74
C LYS A 240 16.39 -7.89 -4.96
N ASN A 241 15.83 -6.70 -4.73
CA ASN A 241 15.17 -5.88 -5.76
C ASN A 241 15.95 -4.60 -6.08
N LYS A 242 17.23 -4.51 -5.71
CA LYS A 242 18.05 -3.31 -5.89
C LYS A 242 18.15 -2.85 -7.34
N GLN A 243 18.29 -3.78 -8.28
CA GLN A 243 18.36 -3.43 -9.70
C GLN A 243 17.04 -2.79 -10.16
N LEU A 244 15.91 -3.42 -9.83
CA LEU A 244 14.58 -2.90 -10.13
C LEU A 244 14.37 -1.51 -9.51
N ILE A 245 14.78 -1.33 -8.25
CA ILE A 245 14.68 -0.04 -7.54
C ILE A 245 15.53 1.03 -8.23
N ASN A 246 16.72 0.70 -8.70
CA ASN A 246 17.55 1.64 -9.45
C ASN A 246 16.93 2.02 -10.79
N GLU A 247 16.33 1.06 -11.50
CA GLU A 247 15.59 1.33 -12.75
C GLU A 247 14.38 2.23 -12.50
N LEU A 248 13.59 1.94 -11.45
CA LEU A 248 12.49 2.81 -11.01
C LEU A 248 12.98 4.22 -10.72
N LEU A 249 14.01 4.40 -9.89
CA LEU A 249 14.51 5.73 -9.55
C LEU A 249 14.99 6.51 -10.80
N LYS A 250 15.60 5.84 -11.78
CA LYS A 250 16.00 6.46 -13.04
C LYS A 250 14.80 6.93 -13.88
N GLU A 251 13.75 6.10 -13.99
CA GLU A 251 12.51 6.48 -14.69
C GLU A 251 11.85 7.74 -14.08
N TRP A 252 12.01 7.92 -12.77
CA TRP A 252 11.45 9.04 -12.02
C TRP A 252 12.37 10.26 -11.92
N GLY A 253 13.48 10.27 -12.67
CA GLY A 253 14.41 11.41 -12.74
C GLY A 253 15.28 11.58 -11.50
N ALA A 254 15.36 10.57 -10.62
CA ALA A 254 16.35 10.55 -9.54
C ALA A 254 17.70 10.09 -10.13
N ASN A 255 18.38 11.03 -10.79
CA ASN A 255 19.72 10.79 -11.32
C ASN A 255 20.73 10.55 -10.18
N ASP A 256 21.63 9.61 -10.42
CA ASP A 256 22.85 9.41 -9.65
C ASP A 256 23.76 10.63 -9.87
N GLU A 257 23.76 11.58 -8.93
CA GLU A 257 24.93 12.44 -8.69
C GLU A 257 25.80 11.81 -7.60
#